data_AF-A0A962I929-F1
#
_entry.id   AF-A0A962I929-F1
#
_cell.length_a   1.000
_cell.length_b   1.000
_cell.length_c   1.000
_cell.angle_alpha   90.00
_cell.angle_beta   90.00
_cell.angle_gamma   90.00
#
_symmetry.space_group_name_H-M   'P 1'
#
loop_
_entity.id
_entity.type
_entity.pdbx_description
1 polymer ?
#
loop_
_entity_poly.entity_id
_entity_poly.type
_entity_poly.pdbx_seq_one_letter_code
_entity_poly.pdbx_strand_id
1 'polypeptide(L)'
;RAIRSLERNAAGEYLIIAGPVGAEGPAPNDFRLYRWSGDPLDAPVALNLNLADRLSGGSYEAIVEVPPDLLAGGPLELIVDTGDHVYYNDGVVAKDLAEKRFAKFRSELFQLPGDVLLMEGFEGD
;
A
#
# COMPACT_ATOMS: atom_id res chain seq x y z
N ARG A 1 -6.89 12.78 -0.11
CA ARG A 1 -6.03 11.67 0.32
C ARG A 1 -4.65 12.23 0.58
N ALA A 2 -3.96 11.81 1.64
CA ALA A 2 -2.54 12.13 1.84
C ALA A 2 -1.70 11.03 1.18
N ILE A 3 -0.61 11.40 0.53
CA ILE A 3 0.42 10.46 0.10
C ILE A 3 1.18 10.01 1.34
N ARG A 4 1.31 8.70 1.53
CA ARG A 4 2.03 8.07 2.64
C ARG A 4 3.43 7.63 2.21
N SER A 5 3.50 7.04 1.03
CA SER A 5 4.75 6.62 0.39
C SER A 5 4.60 6.72 -1.12
N LEU A 6 5.71 7.03 -1.79
CA LEU A 6 5.85 7.09 -3.24
C LEU A 6 7.25 6.56 -3.53
N GLU A 7 7.32 5.38 -4.14
CA GLU A 7 8.58 4.71 -4.45
C GLU A 7 8.67 4.45 -5.96
N ARG A 8 9.90 4.42 -6.48
CA ARG A 8 10.20 4.26 -7.91
C ARG A 8 10.99 2.98 -8.16
N ASN A 9 10.62 2.21 -9.16
CA ASN A 9 11.41 1.06 -9.62
C ASN A 9 12.48 1.46 -10.65
N ALA A 10 13.29 0.48 -11.08
CA ALA A 10 14.35 0.72 -12.08
C ALA A 10 13.82 1.06 -13.49
N ALA A 11 12.60 0.63 -13.84
CA ALA A 11 11.93 0.97 -15.09
C ALA A 11 11.39 2.41 -15.10
N GLY A 12 11.41 3.07 -13.94
CA GLY A 12 10.96 4.44 -13.78
C GLY A 12 9.47 4.59 -13.44
N GLU A 13 8.79 3.48 -13.19
CA GLU A 13 7.41 3.44 -12.74
C GLU A 13 7.34 3.71 -11.23
N TYR A 14 6.22 4.27 -10.80
CA TYR A 14 5.98 4.65 -9.41
C TYR A 14 4.81 3.88 -8.83
N LEU A 15 4.97 3.42 -7.59
CA LEU A 15 3.89 2.91 -6.77
C LEU A 15 3.66 3.89 -5.61
N ILE A 16 2.39 4.24 -5.38
CA ILE A 16 1.98 5.26 -4.43
C ILE A 16 0.98 4.64 -3.44
N ILE A 17 1.26 4.76 -2.15
CA ILE A 17 0.25 4.54 -1.10
C ILE A 17 -0.41 5.89 -0.81
N ALA A 18 -1.73 5.97 -0.98
CA ALA A 18 -2.50 7.14 -0.59
C ALA A 18 -3.72 6.78 0.26
N GLY A 19 -3.80 7.42 1.43
CA GLY A 19 -4.83 7.15 2.45
C GLY A 19 -5.67 8.38 2.80
N PRO A 20 -6.62 8.25 3.74
CA PRO A 20 -7.37 9.37 4.28
C PRO A 20 -6.46 10.38 5.00
N VAL A 21 -6.90 11.64 5.07
CA VAL A 21 -6.20 12.71 5.81
C VAL A 21 -6.50 12.70 7.32
N GLY A 22 -7.31 11.73 7.79
CA GLY A 22 -7.74 11.54 9.18
C GLY A 22 -7.93 10.05 9.48
N ALA A 23 -8.81 9.71 10.43
CA ALA A 23 -9.12 8.32 10.77
C ALA A 23 -9.57 7.52 9.55
N GLU A 24 -9.18 6.25 9.50
CA GLU A 24 -9.59 5.33 8.45
C GLU A 24 -11.13 5.18 8.42
N GLY A 25 -11.70 5.26 7.23
CA GLY A 25 -13.12 5.05 7.00
C GLY A 25 -13.36 4.09 5.84
N PRO A 26 -14.61 3.63 5.64
CA PRO A 26 -14.95 2.78 4.50
C PRO A 26 -14.65 3.51 3.18
N ALA A 27 -14.50 2.73 2.10
CA ALA A 27 -14.31 3.25 0.76
C ALA A 27 -15.28 4.42 0.46
N PRO A 28 -14.80 5.54 -0.13
CA PRO A 28 -13.45 5.77 -0.64
C PRO A 28 -12.53 6.49 0.36
N ASN A 29 -12.74 6.39 1.67
CA ASN A 29 -11.86 6.96 2.70
C ASN A 29 -10.89 5.91 3.29
N ASP A 30 -10.57 4.90 2.49
CA ASP A 30 -9.66 3.77 2.74
C ASP A 30 -8.24 4.05 2.23
N PHE A 31 -7.26 3.20 2.58
CA PHE A 31 -5.97 3.19 1.90
C PHE A 31 -6.08 2.56 0.51
N ARG A 32 -5.38 3.12 -0.48
CA ARG A 32 -5.31 2.59 -1.84
C ARG A 32 -3.91 2.70 -2.42
N LEU A 33 -3.62 1.79 -3.34
CA LEU A 33 -2.43 1.83 -4.18
C LEU A 33 -2.74 2.47 -5.52
N TYR A 34 -1.77 3.21 -6.04
CA TYR A 34 -1.81 3.77 -7.39
C TYR A 34 -0.50 3.47 -8.08
N ARG A 35 -0.56 3.11 -9.37
CA ARG A 35 0.60 3.12 -10.24
C ARG A 35 0.68 4.43 -11.02
N TRP A 36 1.87 4.88 -11.33
CA TRP A 36 2.08 6.06 -12.17
C TRP A 36 3.33 5.88 -13.03
N SER A 37 3.28 6.30 -14.29
CA SER A 37 4.40 6.19 -15.24
C SER A 37 5.56 7.12 -14.88
N GLY A 38 5.30 8.15 -14.07
CA GLY A 38 6.25 9.23 -13.81
C GLY A 38 6.17 10.39 -14.81
N ASP A 39 5.38 10.26 -15.87
CA ASP A 39 5.11 11.35 -16.79
C ASP A 39 4.14 12.35 -16.12
N PRO A 40 4.49 13.64 -15.99
CA PRO A 40 3.58 14.65 -15.44
C PRO A 40 2.28 14.84 -16.23
N LEU A 41 2.22 14.36 -17.48
CA LEU A 41 1.00 14.36 -18.30
C LEU A 41 0.08 13.16 -18.01
N ASP A 42 0.58 12.11 -17.36
CA ASP A 42 -0.20 10.94 -16.99
C ASP A 42 -0.77 11.08 -15.58
N ALA A 43 -2.05 10.73 -15.41
CA ALA A 43 -2.65 10.63 -14.09
C ALA A 43 -2.29 9.27 -13.43
N PRO A 44 -2.02 9.22 -12.11
CA PRO A 44 -1.90 7.95 -11.40
C PRO A 44 -3.17 7.10 -11.52
N VAL A 45 -3.01 5.80 -11.77
CA VAL A 45 -4.11 4.84 -11.93
C VAL A 45 -4.25 4.02 -10.66
N ALA A 46 -5.47 3.99 -10.09
CA ALA A 46 -5.75 3.19 -8.90
C ALA A 46 -5.69 1.69 -9.20
N LEU A 47 -5.04 0.92 -8.33
CA LEU A 47 -5.00 -0.53 -8.43
C LEU A 47 -6.23 -1.14 -7.75
N ASN A 48 -6.78 -2.19 -8.35
CA ASN A 48 -7.90 -2.93 -7.77
C ASN A 48 -7.39 -3.95 -6.74
N LEU A 49 -6.93 -3.45 -5.60
CA LEU A 49 -6.45 -4.25 -4.48
C LEU A 49 -7.06 -3.74 -3.17
N ASN A 50 -7.74 -4.63 -2.43
CA ASN A 50 -8.33 -4.29 -1.15
C ASN A 50 -7.27 -4.37 -0.03
N LEU A 51 -6.82 -3.22 0.45
CA LEU A 51 -5.89 -3.16 1.58
C LEU A 51 -6.59 -3.29 2.94
N ALA A 52 -7.88 -2.94 3.02
CA ALA A 52 -8.60 -2.87 4.30
C ALA A 52 -8.74 -4.25 4.97
N ASP A 53 -8.83 -5.34 4.20
CA ASP A 53 -8.95 -6.71 4.75
C ASP A 53 -7.73 -7.14 5.57
N ARG A 54 -6.59 -6.50 5.34
CA ARG A 54 -5.33 -6.77 6.02
C ARG A 54 -4.93 -5.66 6.97
N LEU A 55 -5.66 -4.55 7.03
CA LEU A 55 -5.35 -3.47 7.95
C LEU A 55 -6.08 -3.67 9.28
N SER A 56 -5.31 -3.71 10.37
CA SER A 56 -5.88 -3.87 11.71
C SER A 56 -5.00 -3.13 12.73
N GLY A 57 -5.56 -2.15 13.44
CA GLY A 57 -4.83 -1.45 14.50
C GLY A 57 -3.54 -0.74 14.03
N GLY A 58 -3.58 -0.04 12.90
CA GLY A 58 -2.44 0.71 12.37
C GLY A 58 -2.76 1.49 11.09
N SER A 59 -1.72 2.01 10.45
CA SER A 59 -1.75 2.77 9.19
C SER A 59 -0.65 2.28 8.26
N TYR A 60 -0.90 2.16 6.95
CA TYR A 60 0.17 1.89 5.98
C TYR A 60 1.03 3.15 5.79
N GLU A 61 2.35 3.03 5.96
CA GLU A 61 3.27 4.18 5.90
C GLU A 61 4.41 4.01 4.90
N ALA A 62 4.79 2.78 4.51
CA ALA A 62 5.89 2.59 3.58
C ALA A 62 5.71 1.37 2.66
N ILE A 63 6.32 1.46 1.48
CA ILE A 63 6.54 0.36 0.55
C ILE A 63 7.97 -0.16 0.80
N VAL A 64 8.16 -1.47 0.97
CA VAL A 64 9.50 -2.04 1.16
C VAL A 64 10.27 -2.06 -0.16
N GLU A 65 9.64 -2.57 -1.23
CA GLU A 65 10.20 -2.64 -2.57
C GLU A 65 9.07 -2.56 -3.61
N VAL A 66 9.34 -1.85 -4.71
CA VAL A 66 8.42 -1.76 -5.84
C VAL A 66 8.76 -2.87 -6.84
N PRO A 67 7.78 -3.68 -7.29
CA PRO A 67 8.03 -4.66 -8.33
C PRO A 67 8.66 -4.06 -9.59
N PRO A 68 9.53 -4.81 -10.29
CA PRO A 68 10.27 -4.31 -11.44
C PRO A 68 9.38 -3.96 -12.65
N ASP A 69 8.15 -4.50 -12.68
CA ASP A 69 7.13 -4.25 -13.69
C ASP A 69 5.75 -4.19 -13.00
N LEU A 70 5.14 -3.00 -12.96
CA LEU A 70 3.83 -2.79 -12.34
C LEU A 70 2.65 -3.25 -13.20
N LEU A 71 2.86 -3.53 -14.49
CA LEU A 71 1.85 -4.14 -15.37
C LEU A 71 1.82 -5.65 -15.21
N ALA A 72 2.97 -6.28 -14.98
CA ALA A 72 3.03 -7.72 -14.68
C ALA A 72 2.48 -8.05 -13.27
N GLY A 73 2.56 -7.10 -12.35
CA GLY A 73 2.24 -7.32 -10.93
C GLY A 73 3.34 -8.14 -10.24
N GLY A 74 3.08 -8.56 -8.99
CA GLY A 74 4.10 -9.26 -8.21
C GLY A 74 3.88 -9.18 -6.71
N PRO A 75 4.77 -9.81 -5.92
CA PRO A 75 4.74 -9.67 -4.46
C PRO A 75 5.01 -8.21 -4.08
N LEU A 76 4.29 -7.73 -3.07
CA LEU A 76 4.43 -6.40 -2.51
C LEU A 76 4.42 -6.51 -0.99
N GLU A 77 5.41 -5.90 -0.33
CA GLU A 77 5.43 -5.79 1.13
C GLU A 77 5.21 -4.33 1.54
N LEU A 78 4.22 -4.12 2.41
CA LEU A 78 3.89 -2.82 2.97
C LEU A 78 4.20 -2.80 4.47
N ILE A 79 4.73 -1.69 4.96
CA ILE A 79 4.93 -1.45 6.40
C ILE A 79 3.69 -0.79 7.00
N VAL A 80 3.25 -1.31 8.14
CA VAL A 80 2.17 -0.77 8.95
C VAL A 80 2.75 -0.13 10.22
N ASP A 81 2.54 1.17 10.37
CA ASP A 81 2.75 1.87 11.63
C ASP A 81 1.63 1.49 12.61
N THR A 82 2.03 1.03 13.79
CA THR A 82 1.15 0.62 14.87
C THR A 82 1.38 1.45 16.13
N GLY A 83 1.84 2.69 15.98
CA GLY A 83 2.11 3.62 17.07
C GLY A 83 0.95 3.82 18.05
N ASP A 84 -0.30 3.75 17.56
CA ASP A 84 -1.52 3.89 18.37
C ASP A 84 -2.09 2.53 18.85
N HIS A 85 -1.41 1.42 18.57
CA HIS A 85 -1.86 0.09 18.97
C HIS A 85 -1.52 -0.21 20.44
N VAL A 86 -2.45 -0.84 21.17
CA VAL A 86 -2.23 -1.31 22.55
C VAL A 86 -1.86 -2.78 22.53
N TYR A 87 -0.59 -3.10 22.76
CA TYR A 87 -0.09 -4.48 22.69
C TYR A 87 -0.23 -5.29 23.98
N TYR A 88 -0.22 -4.62 25.13
CA TYR A 88 -0.02 -5.27 26.43
C TYR A 88 -1.25 -5.23 27.34
N ASN A 89 -2.41 -4.86 26.78
CA ASN A 89 -3.69 -4.74 27.49
C ASN A 89 -3.61 -3.87 28.76
N ASP A 90 -2.73 -2.87 28.74
CA ASP A 90 -2.45 -1.92 29.82
C ASP A 90 -3.00 -0.51 29.52
N GLY A 91 -3.61 -0.33 28.34
CA GLY A 91 -4.11 0.95 27.85
C GLY A 91 -3.02 1.89 27.32
N VAL A 92 -1.75 1.46 27.27
CA VAL A 92 -0.64 2.27 26.75
C VAL A 92 -0.43 1.93 25.29
N VAL A 93 -0.51 2.94 24.42
CA VAL A 93 -0.26 2.79 22.99
C VAL A 93 1.23 2.62 22.70
N ALA A 94 1.58 1.94 21.61
CA ALA A 94 2.94 1.55 21.29
C ALA A 94 3.95 2.70 21.29
N LYS A 95 3.56 3.87 20.76
CA LYS A 95 4.42 5.07 20.72
C LYS A 95 4.71 5.64 22.11
N ASP A 96 3.85 5.39 23.09
CA ASP A 96 3.93 5.91 24.45
C ASP A 96 4.58 4.93 25.44
N LEU A 97 4.94 3.71 25.01
CA LEU A 97 5.64 2.73 25.85
C LEU A 97 6.93 3.32 26.43
N ALA A 98 7.15 3.10 27.73
CA ALA A 98 8.35 3.54 28.42
C ALA A 98 9.61 2.82 27.91
N GLU A 99 9.51 1.53 27.64
CA GLU A 99 10.56 0.73 27.01
C GLU A 99 10.35 0.71 25.49
N LYS A 100 11.13 1.50 24.74
CA LYS A 100 10.95 1.65 23.29
C LYS A 100 11.26 0.39 22.49
N ARG A 101 12.05 -0.55 23.02
CA ARG A 101 12.27 -1.86 22.38
C ARG A 101 11.03 -2.74 22.35
N PHE A 102 10.00 -2.38 23.11
CA PHE A 102 8.70 -3.06 23.10
C PHE A 102 7.72 -2.44 22.10
N ALA A 103 8.03 -1.26 21.55
CA ALA A 103 7.30 -0.74 20.40
C ALA A 103 7.53 -1.67 19.20
N LYS A 104 6.48 -1.87 18.42
CA LYS A 104 6.47 -2.76 17.27
C LYS A 104 5.99 -1.99 16.06
N PHE A 105 6.32 -2.50 14.89
CA PHE A 105 5.63 -2.28 13.63
C PHE A 105 5.37 -3.67 13.05
N ARG A 106 4.62 -3.74 11.95
CA ARG A 106 4.50 -4.99 11.20
C ARG A 106 4.60 -4.74 9.70
N SER A 107 4.73 -5.82 8.95
CA SER A 107 4.56 -5.78 7.51
C SER A 107 3.38 -6.65 7.08
N GLU A 108 2.82 -6.31 5.93
CA GLU A 108 1.78 -7.07 5.26
C GLU A 108 2.24 -7.42 3.84
N LEU A 109 2.06 -8.69 3.47
CA LEU A 109 2.36 -9.18 2.13
C LEU A 109 1.09 -9.19 1.29
N PHE A 110 1.22 -8.62 0.11
CA PHE A 110 0.18 -8.57 -0.90
C PHE A 110 0.67 -9.13 -2.22
N GLN A 111 -0.28 -9.51 -3.06
CA GLN A 111 -0.06 -9.76 -4.48
C GLN A 111 -0.61 -8.56 -5.26
N LEU A 112 0.25 -7.80 -5.93
CA LEU A 112 -0.21 -6.81 -6.90
C LEU A 112 -0.86 -7.52 -8.08
N PRO A 113 -2.07 -7.09 -8.50
CA PRO A 113 -2.67 -7.59 -9.72
C PRO A 113 -1.86 -7.08 -10.92
N GLY A 114 -1.56 -7.98 -11.86
CA GLY A 114 -1.12 -7.58 -13.19
C GLY A 114 -2.31 -7.13 -14.05
N ASP A 115 -2.05 -6.32 -15.06
CA ASP A 115 -3.00 -6.07 -16.13
C ASP A 115 -3.05 -7.30 -17.02
N VAL A 116 -4.15 -8.05 -16.96
CA VAL A 116 -4.43 -9.06 -17.98
C VAL A 116 -4.88 -8.30 -19.23
N LEU A 117 -3.94 -8.06 -20.16
CA LEU A 117 -4.29 -7.75 -21.55
C LEU A 117 -5.00 -8.99 -22.11
N LEU A 118 -6.34 -9.03 -21.98
CA LEU A 118 -7.15 -9.91 -22.80
C LEU A 118 -6.94 -9.44 -24.24
N MET A 119 -6.09 -10.12 -25.00
CA MET A 119 -6.13 -10.03 -26.44
C MET A 119 -7.47 -10.59 -26.89
N GLU A 120 -8.48 -9.73 -27.00
CA GLU A 120 -9.70 -10.10 -27.70
C GLU A 120 -9.35 -10.34 -29.17
N GLY A 121 -9.58 -11.58 -29.62
CA GLY A 121 -9.73 -11.89 -31.04
C GLY A 121 -8.43 -12.18 -31.79
N PHE A 122 -7.89 -13.38 -31.63
CA PHE A 122 -7.27 -14.07 -32.75
C PHE A 122 -7.90 -15.47 -32.89
N GLU A 123 -9.15 -15.51 -33.33
CA GLU A 123 -9.65 -16.70 -34.03
C GLU A 123 -9.30 -16.51 -35.50
N GLY A 124 -8.31 -17.30 -35.94
CA GLY A 124 -7.90 -17.40 -37.33
C GLY A 124 -8.70 -18.48 -38.06
N ASP A 125 -8.90 -18.19 -39.35
CA ASP A 125 -9.38 -18.99 -40.49
C ASP A 125 -10.79 -19.64 -40.44
#